data_AF-G5KI45-F1
#
_entry.id   AF-G5KI45-F1
#
_cell.length_a   1.000
_cell.length_b   1.000
_cell.length_c   1.000
_cell.angle_alpha   90.00
_cell.angle_beta   90.00
_cell.angle_gamma   90.00
#
_symmetry.space_group_name_H-M   'P 1'
#
loop_
_entity.id
_entity.type
_entity.pdbx_description
1 polymer ?
#
loop_
_entity_poly.entity_id
_entity_poly.type
_entity_poly.pdbx_seq_one_letter_code
_entity_poly.pdbx_strand_id
1 'polypeptide(L)'
;MSETIFEYKNENSWYLVKWDQKPSVSSFEPLSQAFMQAENCLRQLVPDNKGNYQLFVSKEGTIQAFIGFMLDILNKKLDTNFSMLQQKGSLLLLENETIKQIILPKEGLNLYEFFSQELTEFGDTILIATRNEGKTIEFREFFKTLGLKVENLNDYPDLPEVEETGMTFEENARLKAETISDLTQKMVLADDSGLKVDALGGLPGVWSARFSAPNPTDEKNNAKLLHELAMVFEKENRSAQFHSTLVVAAPGKESLVVEADWPGYIATEARGDFGFGYDPLFIVGETEKHAAELSPEEKNKISHRGLAIQKLLEEFPEWQKNA
;
A
#
# COMPACT_ATOMS: atom_id res chain seq x y z
N MET A 1 27.75 -31.59 -40.59
CA MET A 1 28.86 -31.57 -39.61
C MET A 1 28.35 -30.82 -38.40
N SER A 2 28.17 -31.49 -37.25
CA SER A 2 27.71 -30.80 -36.03
C SER A 2 28.81 -29.84 -35.60
N GLU A 3 28.50 -28.55 -35.58
CA GLU A 3 29.41 -27.52 -35.08
C GLU A 3 29.71 -27.82 -33.61
N THR A 4 30.93 -28.26 -33.32
CA THR A 4 31.40 -28.63 -31.97
C THR A 4 32.18 -27.51 -31.31
N ILE A 5 32.55 -26.47 -32.05
CA ILE A 5 33.37 -25.35 -31.57
C ILE A 5 32.60 -24.05 -31.79
N PHE A 6 32.51 -23.25 -30.74
CA PHE A 6 31.89 -21.94 -30.73
C PHE A 6 32.92 -20.90 -30.31
N GLU A 7 32.94 -19.77 -31.00
CA GLU A 7 33.86 -18.68 -30.72
C GLU A 7 33.09 -17.38 -30.51
N TYR A 8 33.48 -16.64 -29.47
CA TYR A 8 33.06 -15.26 -29.26
C TYR A 8 34.31 -14.41 -29.15
N LYS A 9 34.42 -13.39 -29.99
CA LYS A 9 35.58 -12.50 -30.02
C LYS A 9 35.17 -11.08 -30.33
N ASN A 10 35.58 -10.16 -29.47
CA ASN A 10 35.51 -8.72 -29.70
C ASN A 10 36.80 -8.05 -29.18
N GLU A 11 36.86 -6.72 -29.19
CA GLU A 11 38.03 -5.96 -28.74
C GLU A 11 38.40 -6.21 -27.26
N ASN A 12 37.41 -6.56 -26.44
CA ASN A 12 37.52 -6.64 -24.99
C ASN A 12 37.45 -8.07 -24.43
N SER A 13 37.14 -9.08 -25.25
CA SER A 13 36.92 -10.45 -24.79
C SER A 13 37.09 -11.48 -25.89
N TRP A 14 37.53 -12.67 -25.49
CA TRP A 14 37.71 -13.79 -26.41
C TRP A 14 37.53 -15.13 -25.70
N TYR A 15 36.50 -15.86 -26.12
CA TYR A 15 36.08 -17.15 -25.58
C TYR A 15 35.99 -18.20 -26.69
N LEU A 16 36.37 -19.42 -26.35
CA LEU A 16 36.24 -20.60 -27.20
C LEU A 16 35.60 -21.72 -26.41
N VAL A 17 34.51 -22.29 -26.93
CA VAL A 17 33.78 -23.38 -26.28
C VAL A 17 33.77 -24.59 -27.19
N LYS A 18 34.16 -25.75 -26.65
CA LYS A 18 34.08 -27.03 -27.35
C LYS A 18 33.03 -27.92 -26.67
N TRP A 19 31.99 -28.29 -27.42
CA TRP A 19 30.90 -29.14 -26.96
C TRP A 19 31.23 -30.65 -27.07
N ASP A 20 30.53 -31.46 -26.28
CA ASP A 20 30.75 -32.91 -26.10
C ASP A 20 32.17 -33.28 -25.70
N GLN A 21 32.75 -32.49 -24.79
CA GLN A 21 34.09 -32.70 -24.26
C GLN A 21 34.05 -32.90 -22.74
N LYS A 22 35.13 -33.47 -22.18
CA LYS A 22 35.30 -33.53 -20.72
C LYS A 22 35.30 -32.12 -20.15
N PRO A 23 34.50 -31.82 -19.11
CA PRO A 23 34.36 -30.46 -18.59
C PRO A 23 35.71 -29.94 -18.08
N SER A 24 36.11 -28.77 -18.59
CA SER A 24 37.29 -28.06 -18.09
C SER A 24 37.20 -26.57 -18.43
N VAL A 25 37.83 -25.74 -17.60
CA VAL A 25 38.07 -24.32 -17.86
C VAL A 25 39.58 -24.11 -17.92
N SER A 26 40.05 -23.41 -18.95
CA SER A 26 41.45 -23.01 -19.09
C SER A 26 41.53 -21.58 -19.57
N SER A 27 42.53 -20.85 -19.09
CA SER A 27 42.70 -19.43 -19.41
C SER A 27 44.17 -19.04 -19.53
N PHE A 28 44.46 -17.98 -20.29
CA PHE A 28 45.80 -17.40 -20.35
C PHE A 28 46.12 -16.55 -19.10
N GLU A 29 45.12 -15.87 -18.55
CA GLU A 29 45.23 -15.04 -17.35
C GLU A 29 44.34 -15.59 -16.23
N PRO A 30 44.63 -15.28 -14.94
CA PRO A 30 43.76 -15.64 -13.84
C PRO A 30 42.35 -15.05 -14.03
N LEU A 31 41.33 -15.89 -13.95
CA LEU A 31 39.93 -15.47 -14.07
C LEU A 31 39.42 -14.86 -12.77
N SER A 32 38.54 -13.87 -12.89
CA SER A 32 37.90 -13.26 -11.71
C SER A 32 37.00 -14.25 -10.97
N GLN A 33 36.80 -14.01 -9.67
CA GLN A 33 35.86 -14.81 -8.86
C GLN A 33 34.44 -14.75 -9.43
N ALA A 34 34.01 -13.58 -9.90
CA ALA A 34 32.69 -13.40 -10.51
C ALA A 34 32.54 -14.22 -11.80
N PHE A 35 33.59 -14.30 -12.61
CA PHE A 35 33.61 -15.13 -13.82
C PHE A 35 33.48 -16.62 -13.47
N MET A 36 34.29 -17.11 -12.53
CA MET A 36 34.22 -18.50 -12.08
C MET A 36 32.87 -18.86 -11.48
N GLN A 37 32.23 -17.93 -10.75
CA GLN A 37 30.89 -18.12 -10.23
C GLN A 37 29.85 -18.23 -11.36
N ALA A 38 29.90 -17.32 -12.34
CA ALA A 38 29.01 -17.36 -13.50
C ALA A 38 29.18 -18.66 -14.31
N GLU A 39 30.42 -19.09 -14.53
CA GLU A 39 30.77 -20.34 -15.21
C GLU A 39 30.16 -21.55 -14.50
N ASN A 40 30.29 -21.63 -13.17
CA ASN A 40 29.69 -22.69 -12.37
C ASN A 40 28.16 -22.70 -12.46
N CYS A 41 27.51 -21.53 -12.43
CA CYS A 41 26.06 -21.43 -12.61
C CYS A 41 25.62 -21.95 -13.98
N LEU A 42 26.34 -21.60 -15.04
CA LEU A 42 26.04 -22.06 -16.40
C LEU A 42 26.22 -23.57 -16.56
N ARG A 43 27.24 -24.17 -15.93
CA ARG A 43 27.42 -25.64 -15.92
C ARG A 43 26.23 -26.37 -15.33
N GLN A 44 25.63 -25.82 -14.27
CA GLN A 44 24.47 -26.43 -13.62
C GLN A 44 23.20 -26.40 -14.48
N LEU A 45 23.18 -25.61 -15.56
CA LEU A 45 22.09 -25.61 -16.55
C LEU A 45 22.18 -26.77 -17.53
N VAL A 46 23.33 -27.44 -17.65
CA VAL A 46 23.53 -28.57 -18.57
C VAL A 46 23.10 -29.87 -17.87
N PRO A 47 22.07 -30.58 -18.35
CA PRO A 47 21.70 -31.87 -17.78
C PRO A 47 22.82 -32.91 -17.97
N ASP A 48 23.05 -33.76 -16.96
CA ASP A 48 24.13 -34.77 -16.98
C ASP A 48 24.13 -35.69 -18.22
N ASN A 49 22.96 -35.91 -18.82
CA ASN A 49 22.76 -36.78 -19.97
C ASN A 49 22.83 -36.07 -21.34
N LYS A 50 23.12 -34.77 -21.39
CA LYS A 50 23.06 -33.94 -22.61
C LYS A 50 24.43 -33.42 -23.08
N GLY A 51 25.50 -33.99 -22.56
CA GLY A 51 26.87 -33.65 -22.94
C GLY A 51 27.54 -32.69 -21.95
N ASN A 52 28.69 -32.17 -22.32
CA ASN A 52 29.51 -31.25 -21.52
C ASN A 52 30.34 -30.34 -22.42
N TYR A 53 30.90 -29.28 -21.87
CA TYR A 53 31.75 -28.37 -22.63
C TYR A 53 33.09 -28.05 -21.96
N GLN A 54 34.09 -27.85 -22.81
CA GLN A 54 35.37 -27.21 -22.46
C GLN A 54 35.32 -25.75 -22.80
N LEU A 55 35.75 -24.90 -21.86
CA LEU A 55 35.87 -23.46 -22.04
C LEU A 55 37.35 -23.06 -22.05
N PHE A 56 37.72 -22.29 -23.08
CA PHE A 56 39.01 -21.64 -23.21
C PHE A 56 38.78 -20.13 -23.18
N VAL A 57 39.34 -19.45 -22.18
CA VAL A 57 39.23 -17.99 -22.02
C VAL A 57 40.56 -17.36 -22.39
N SER A 58 40.59 -16.71 -23.55
CA SER A 58 41.79 -16.01 -23.99
C SER A 58 41.89 -14.61 -23.38
N LYS A 59 40.75 -13.90 -23.30
CA LYS A 59 40.64 -12.60 -22.64
C LYS A 59 39.27 -12.51 -21.96
N GLU A 60 39.26 -12.27 -20.65
CA GLU A 60 38.04 -12.05 -19.88
C GLU A 60 37.45 -10.67 -20.20
N GLY A 61 36.13 -10.63 -20.46
CA GLY A 61 35.36 -9.39 -20.61
C GLY A 61 34.24 -9.31 -19.57
N THR A 62 33.11 -8.70 -19.93
CA THR A 62 31.98 -8.57 -19.01
C THR A 62 31.29 -9.91 -18.79
N ILE A 63 30.81 -10.13 -17.56
CA ILE A 63 30.07 -11.33 -17.16
C ILE A 63 28.81 -11.51 -18.02
N GLN A 64 28.12 -10.42 -18.35
CA GLN A 64 26.92 -10.42 -19.18
C GLN A 64 27.20 -10.91 -20.60
N ALA A 65 28.30 -10.45 -21.22
CA ALA A 65 28.68 -10.87 -22.57
C ALA A 65 29.05 -12.36 -22.60
N PHE A 66 29.77 -12.83 -21.58
CA PHE A 66 30.11 -14.24 -21.43
C PHE A 66 28.85 -15.11 -21.24
N ILE A 67 27.94 -14.72 -20.35
CA ILE A 67 26.68 -15.45 -20.13
C ILE A 67 25.84 -15.48 -21.40
N GLY A 68 25.66 -14.34 -22.07
CA GLY A 68 24.90 -14.27 -23.32
C GLY A 68 25.42 -15.25 -24.37
N PHE A 69 26.74 -15.25 -24.59
CA PHE A 69 27.39 -16.21 -25.49
C PHE A 69 27.15 -17.67 -25.08
N MET A 70 27.24 -17.98 -23.79
CA MET A 70 27.01 -19.34 -23.31
C MET A 70 25.54 -19.77 -23.46
N LEU A 71 24.57 -18.89 -23.16
CA LEU A 71 23.15 -19.18 -23.31
C LEU A 71 22.80 -19.46 -24.78
N ASP A 72 23.39 -18.74 -25.74
CA ASP A 72 23.21 -19.02 -27.17
C ASP A 72 23.63 -20.45 -27.54
N ILE A 73 24.78 -20.90 -27.01
CA ILE A 73 25.27 -22.27 -27.22
C ILE A 73 24.33 -23.27 -26.56
N LEU A 74 23.94 -23.03 -25.30
CA LEU A 74 23.07 -23.92 -24.55
C LEU A 74 21.71 -24.08 -25.24
N ASN A 75 21.08 -22.99 -25.67
CA ASN A 75 19.83 -23.02 -26.41
C ASN A 75 19.95 -23.83 -27.70
N LYS A 76 21.04 -23.62 -28.45
CA LYS A 76 21.30 -24.38 -29.68
C LYS A 76 21.54 -25.87 -29.44
N LYS A 77 22.17 -26.25 -28.32
CA LYS A 77 22.59 -27.64 -28.05
C LYS A 77 21.58 -28.46 -27.27
N LEU A 78 20.85 -27.81 -26.38
CA LEU A 78 19.90 -28.45 -25.49
C LEU A 78 18.46 -28.39 -26.03
N ASP A 79 18.21 -27.59 -27.07
CA ASP A 79 16.88 -27.29 -27.61
C ASP A 79 15.99 -26.64 -26.52
N THR A 80 16.53 -25.60 -25.91
CA THR A 80 15.95 -24.86 -24.77
C THR A 80 15.79 -23.39 -25.10
N ASN A 81 15.07 -22.66 -24.24
CA ASN A 81 14.92 -21.21 -24.33
C ASN A 81 15.36 -20.53 -23.04
N PHE A 82 16.67 -20.60 -22.79
CA PHE A 82 17.32 -19.84 -21.73
C PHE A 82 17.40 -18.36 -22.10
N SER A 83 17.10 -17.51 -21.14
CA SER A 83 17.26 -16.06 -21.23
C SER A 83 17.95 -15.52 -19.98
N MET A 84 18.43 -14.28 -20.06
CA MET A 84 19.06 -13.58 -18.95
C MET A 84 18.31 -12.27 -18.70
N LEU A 85 17.90 -12.04 -17.45
CA LEU A 85 17.32 -10.78 -16.99
C LEU A 85 18.27 -10.12 -15.98
N GLN A 86 18.54 -8.84 -16.16
CA GLN A 86 19.29 -8.04 -15.19
C GLN A 86 18.32 -7.33 -14.25
N GLN A 87 18.48 -7.54 -12.94
CA GLN A 87 17.63 -6.94 -11.92
C GLN A 87 18.49 -6.48 -10.75
N LYS A 88 18.50 -5.16 -10.48
CA LYS A 88 19.17 -4.53 -9.32
C LYS A 88 20.59 -5.07 -9.05
N GLY A 89 21.40 -5.21 -10.11
CA GLY A 89 22.79 -5.69 -10.01
C GLY A 89 22.98 -7.21 -10.05
N SER A 90 21.91 -8.00 -9.96
CA SER A 90 21.93 -9.46 -10.21
C SER A 90 21.63 -9.83 -11.65
N LEU A 91 22.02 -11.05 -12.01
CA LEU A 91 21.63 -11.71 -13.25
C LEU A 91 20.80 -12.95 -12.93
N LEU A 92 19.57 -12.95 -13.42
CA LEU A 92 18.66 -14.09 -13.36
C LEU A 92 18.78 -14.86 -14.68
N LEU A 93 19.06 -16.16 -14.60
CA LEU A 93 19.04 -17.05 -15.76
C LEU A 93 17.72 -17.83 -15.73
N LEU A 94 16.90 -17.62 -16.75
CA LEU A 94 15.57 -18.19 -16.84
C LEU A 94 15.53 -19.24 -17.94
N GLU A 95 14.69 -20.26 -17.81
CA GLU A 95 14.29 -21.17 -18.87
C GLU A 95 12.76 -21.09 -18.98
N ASN A 96 12.22 -20.68 -20.12
CA ASN A 96 10.77 -20.51 -20.30
C ASN A 96 10.12 -19.70 -19.16
N GLU A 97 10.66 -18.51 -18.86
CA GLU A 97 10.22 -17.62 -17.77
C GLU A 97 10.40 -18.16 -16.33
N THR A 98 10.94 -19.37 -16.16
CA THR A 98 11.22 -19.94 -14.83
C THR A 98 12.68 -19.70 -14.47
N ILE A 99 12.95 -19.07 -13.32
CA ILE A 99 14.31 -18.85 -12.82
C ILE A 99 14.97 -20.21 -12.52
N LYS A 100 16.14 -20.45 -13.11
CA LYS A 100 16.95 -21.66 -12.89
C LYS A 100 18.19 -21.37 -12.07
N GLN A 101 18.80 -20.21 -12.27
CA GLN A 101 20.01 -19.78 -11.57
C GLN A 101 19.97 -18.29 -11.29
N ILE A 102 20.63 -17.88 -10.21
CA ILE A 102 20.76 -16.48 -9.79
C ILE A 102 22.24 -16.20 -9.53
N ILE A 103 22.78 -15.17 -10.18
CA ILE A 103 24.14 -14.68 -9.94
C ILE A 103 24.02 -13.37 -9.17
N LEU A 104 24.42 -13.42 -7.90
CA LEU A 104 24.36 -12.29 -6.97
C LEU A 104 25.64 -11.43 -7.05
N PRO A 105 25.55 -10.11 -6.79
CA PRO A 105 26.69 -9.24 -6.64
C PRO A 105 27.52 -9.61 -5.39
N LYS A 106 28.82 -9.33 -5.45
CA LYS A 106 29.79 -9.72 -4.42
C LYS A 106 29.49 -9.13 -3.04
N GLU A 107 28.90 -7.94 -3.00
CA GLU A 107 28.55 -7.23 -1.76
C GLU A 107 27.32 -7.82 -1.07
N GLY A 108 26.72 -8.86 -1.65
CA GLY A 108 25.43 -9.38 -1.23
C GLY A 108 24.30 -8.54 -1.84
N LEU A 109 23.08 -9.01 -1.65
CA LEU A 109 21.92 -8.35 -2.21
C LEU A 109 20.86 -8.24 -1.13
N ASN A 110 20.36 -7.02 -0.92
CA ASN A 110 19.22 -6.80 -0.06
C ASN A 110 17.98 -7.43 -0.74
N LEU A 111 17.50 -8.54 -0.18
CA LEU A 111 16.37 -9.29 -0.73
C LEU A 111 15.11 -8.42 -0.88
N TYR A 112 14.93 -7.44 0.01
CA TYR A 112 13.81 -6.50 -0.07
C TYR A 112 13.91 -5.62 -1.31
N GLU A 113 15.07 -4.97 -1.53
CA GLU A 113 15.30 -4.14 -2.73
C GLU A 113 15.23 -4.93 -4.05
N PHE A 114 15.55 -6.23 -3.99
CA PHE A 114 15.54 -7.12 -5.14
C PHE A 114 14.13 -7.39 -5.66
N PHE A 115 13.23 -7.75 -4.76
CA PHE A 115 11.85 -8.08 -5.06
C PHE A 115 10.96 -6.83 -5.13
N SER A 116 11.43 -5.67 -4.63
CA SER A 116 10.69 -4.42 -4.69
C SER A 116 10.80 -3.74 -6.08
N GLN A 117 9.97 -4.19 -7.01
CA GLN A 117 9.28 -3.25 -7.89
C GLN A 117 7.79 -3.39 -7.57
N GLU A 118 7.23 -2.39 -6.87
CA GLU A 118 5.80 -2.29 -6.50
C GLU A 118 5.24 -3.34 -5.53
N LEU A 119 5.94 -3.61 -4.44
CA LEU A 119 5.28 -4.07 -3.22
C LEU A 119 5.46 -2.96 -2.19
N THR A 120 4.45 -2.10 -2.08
CA THR A 120 4.15 -1.45 -0.81
C THR A 120 4.11 -2.56 0.24
N GLU A 121 4.80 -2.43 1.37
CA GLU A 121 4.97 -3.53 2.34
C GLU A 121 3.67 -4.22 2.79
N PHE A 122 2.53 -3.58 2.53
CA PHE A 122 1.18 -4.06 2.88
C PHE A 122 0.28 -4.34 1.66
N GLY A 123 0.86 -4.47 0.47
CA GLY A 123 0.17 -4.78 -0.79
C GLY A 123 -0.54 -3.58 -1.43
N ASP A 124 -1.15 -3.81 -2.59
CA ASP A 124 -1.92 -2.84 -3.37
C ASP A 124 -3.33 -2.60 -2.82
N THR A 125 -3.58 -2.96 -1.56
CA THR A 125 -4.92 -3.04 -0.98
C THR A 125 -4.96 -2.39 0.40
N ILE A 126 -5.98 -1.57 0.65
CA ILE A 126 -6.31 -1.01 1.95
C ILE A 126 -7.70 -1.46 2.37
N LEU A 127 -7.84 -1.92 3.62
CA LEU A 127 -9.11 -2.33 4.19
C LEU A 127 -9.70 -1.16 5.00
N ILE A 128 -10.92 -0.77 4.71
CA ILE A 128 -11.62 0.23 5.51
C ILE A 128 -12.39 -0.49 6.63
N ALA A 129 -12.09 -0.18 7.88
CA ALA A 129 -12.72 -0.73 9.08
C ALA A 129 -14.15 -0.19 9.27
N THR A 130 -15.00 -0.31 8.25
CA THR A 130 -16.40 0.07 8.27
C THR A 130 -17.25 -0.93 7.48
N ARG A 131 -18.50 -1.13 7.93
CA ARG A 131 -19.55 -1.84 7.17
C ARG A 131 -20.44 -0.89 6.37
N ASN A 132 -20.25 0.43 6.52
CA ASN A 132 -21.05 1.45 5.83
C ASN A 132 -20.51 1.68 4.40
N GLU A 133 -21.22 1.15 3.40
CA GLU A 133 -20.86 1.31 1.99
C GLU A 133 -20.78 2.76 1.53
N GLY A 134 -21.61 3.66 2.09
CA GLY A 134 -21.56 5.09 1.77
C GLY A 134 -20.19 5.69 2.08
N LYS A 135 -19.63 5.37 3.27
CA LYS A 135 -18.26 5.75 3.63
C LYS A 135 -17.23 5.09 2.71
N THR A 136 -17.41 3.80 2.39
CA THR A 136 -16.47 3.09 1.52
C THR A 136 -16.39 3.69 0.11
N ILE A 137 -17.51 4.15 -0.46
CA ILE A 137 -17.52 4.81 -1.78
C ILE A 137 -16.64 6.06 -1.77
N GLU A 138 -16.77 6.91 -0.75
CA GLU A 138 -15.92 8.10 -0.59
C GLU A 138 -14.44 7.69 -0.59
N PHE A 139 -14.04 6.74 0.28
CA PHE A 139 -12.64 6.28 0.34
C PHE A 139 -12.15 5.64 -0.97
N ARG A 140 -12.99 4.89 -1.70
CA ARG A 140 -12.66 4.31 -3.01
C ARG A 140 -12.26 5.38 -4.01
N GLU A 141 -12.97 6.50 -4.07
CA GLU A 141 -12.65 7.59 -5.00
C GLU A 141 -11.27 8.19 -4.72
N PHE A 142 -10.94 8.37 -3.43
CA PHE A 142 -9.66 8.94 -3.03
C PHE A 142 -8.49 7.97 -3.23
N PHE A 143 -8.57 6.74 -2.72
CA PHE A 143 -7.47 5.78 -2.81
C PHE A 143 -7.21 5.28 -4.23
N LYS A 144 -8.19 5.38 -5.13
CA LYS A 144 -7.99 5.16 -6.56
C LYS A 144 -6.89 6.07 -7.13
N THR A 145 -6.75 7.30 -6.64
CA THR A 145 -5.69 8.22 -7.08
C THR A 145 -4.29 7.77 -6.66
N LEU A 146 -4.21 6.95 -5.61
CA LEU A 146 -2.97 6.35 -5.10
C LEU A 146 -2.72 4.94 -5.67
N GLY A 147 -3.60 4.45 -6.56
CA GLY A 147 -3.48 3.10 -7.12
C GLY A 147 -3.82 1.96 -6.16
N LEU A 148 -4.44 2.25 -5.00
CA LEU A 148 -4.81 1.24 -4.02
C LEU A 148 -6.23 0.71 -4.26
N LYS A 149 -6.39 -0.61 -4.15
CA LYS A 149 -7.67 -1.31 -4.06
C LYS A 149 -8.24 -1.12 -2.66
N VAL A 150 -9.55 -0.94 -2.58
CA VAL A 150 -10.25 -0.71 -1.31
C VAL A 150 -11.20 -1.86 -1.03
N GLU A 151 -10.92 -2.56 0.07
CA GLU A 151 -11.79 -3.56 0.70
C GLU A 151 -12.51 -2.93 1.90
N ASN A 152 -13.55 -3.58 2.42
CA ASN A 152 -14.19 -3.16 3.68
C ASN A 152 -14.61 -4.36 4.53
N LEU A 153 -15.19 -4.11 5.71
CA LEU A 153 -15.56 -5.20 6.63
C LEU A 153 -16.67 -6.11 6.10
N ASN A 154 -17.41 -5.73 5.05
CA ASN A 154 -18.41 -6.60 4.42
C ASN A 154 -17.74 -7.77 3.67
N ASP A 155 -16.50 -7.60 3.23
CA ASP A 155 -15.69 -8.67 2.63
C ASP A 155 -15.20 -9.70 3.67
N TYR A 156 -15.34 -9.39 4.96
CA TYR A 156 -14.86 -10.17 6.10
C TYR A 156 -15.97 -10.39 7.15
N PRO A 157 -16.97 -11.23 6.84
CA PRO A 157 -18.13 -11.43 7.73
C PRO A 157 -17.75 -12.06 9.08
N ASP A 158 -16.64 -12.81 9.13
CA ASP A 158 -16.19 -13.52 10.33
C ASP A 158 -15.37 -12.66 11.30
N LEU A 159 -15.02 -11.42 10.92
CA LEU A 159 -14.31 -10.51 11.82
C LEU A 159 -15.25 -10.01 12.94
N PRO A 160 -14.76 -9.99 14.20
CA PRO A 160 -15.54 -9.49 15.32
C PRO A 160 -15.82 -8.00 15.17
N GLU A 161 -16.93 -7.55 15.77
CA GLU A 161 -17.17 -6.12 15.94
C GLU A 161 -16.23 -5.58 17.02
N VAL A 162 -15.52 -4.49 16.71
CA VAL A 162 -14.62 -3.85 17.66
C VAL A 162 -15.43 -2.85 18.49
N GLU A 163 -15.56 -3.12 19.78
CA GLU A 163 -16.25 -2.20 20.69
C GLU A 163 -15.46 -0.89 20.86
N GLU A 164 -16.13 0.25 20.64
CA GLU A 164 -15.57 1.59 20.82
C GLU A 164 -15.57 1.97 22.31
N THR A 165 -14.51 1.61 23.03
CA THR A 165 -14.36 1.88 24.47
C THR A 165 -13.56 3.15 24.78
N GLY A 166 -13.02 3.83 23.76
CA GLY A 166 -12.22 5.04 23.90
C GLY A 166 -13.06 6.26 24.31
N MET A 167 -12.39 7.22 24.93
CA MET A 167 -12.97 8.51 25.33
C MET A 167 -12.62 9.63 24.35
N THR A 168 -11.73 9.37 23.40
CA THR A 168 -11.40 10.27 22.29
C THR A 168 -11.64 9.61 20.92
N PHE A 169 -11.78 10.45 19.88
CA PHE A 169 -11.94 9.97 18.51
C PHE A 169 -10.70 9.19 18.04
N GLU A 170 -9.50 9.66 18.38
CA GLU A 170 -8.25 8.96 18.07
C GLU A 170 -8.18 7.58 18.73
N GLU A 171 -8.52 7.47 20.02
CA GLU A 171 -8.51 6.19 20.73
C GLU A 171 -9.43 5.17 20.06
N ASN A 172 -10.64 5.57 19.68
CA ASN A 172 -11.58 4.70 18.97
C ASN A 172 -11.10 4.33 17.57
N ALA A 173 -10.58 5.30 16.81
CA ALA A 173 -10.07 5.06 15.48
C ALA A 173 -8.85 4.13 15.49
N ARG A 174 -7.90 4.33 16.41
CA ARG A 174 -6.75 3.44 16.61
C ARG A 174 -7.18 2.05 17.02
N LEU A 175 -8.04 1.93 18.02
CA LEU A 175 -8.54 0.64 18.49
C LEU A 175 -9.16 -0.16 17.33
N LYS A 176 -9.97 0.49 16.48
CA LYS A 176 -10.53 -0.13 15.27
C LYS A 176 -9.46 -0.50 14.25
N ALA A 177 -8.58 0.43 13.88
CA ALA A 177 -7.59 0.22 12.82
C ALA A 177 -6.56 -0.85 13.21
N GLU A 178 -5.96 -0.73 14.39
CA GLU A 178 -4.89 -1.60 14.87
C GLU A 178 -5.42 -3.01 15.14
N THR A 179 -6.57 -3.15 15.79
CA THR A 179 -7.18 -4.48 16.04
C THR A 179 -7.48 -5.22 14.74
N ILE A 180 -8.09 -4.56 13.76
CA ILE A 180 -8.41 -5.20 12.48
C ILE A 180 -7.13 -5.46 11.67
N SER A 181 -6.14 -4.57 11.75
CA SER A 181 -4.84 -4.75 11.10
C SER A 181 -4.12 -5.98 11.66
N ASP A 182 -4.10 -6.16 12.97
CA ASP A 182 -3.51 -7.32 13.63
C ASP A 182 -4.25 -8.62 13.28
N LEU A 183 -5.57 -8.61 13.19
CA LEU A 183 -6.35 -9.80 12.84
C LEU A 183 -6.20 -10.20 11.37
N THR A 184 -6.10 -9.23 10.47
CA THR A 184 -6.09 -9.48 9.01
C THR A 184 -4.69 -9.49 8.42
N GLN A 185 -3.70 -8.99 9.16
CA GLN A 185 -2.34 -8.72 8.69
C GLN A 185 -2.32 -7.79 7.45
N LYS A 186 -3.27 -6.86 7.37
CA LYS A 186 -3.43 -5.89 6.27
C LYS A 186 -3.25 -4.45 6.74
N MET A 187 -2.98 -3.55 5.79
CA MET A 187 -3.12 -2.12 6.01
C MET A 187 -4.61 -1.78 6.15
N VAL A 188 -4.95 -1.11 7.25
CA VAL A 188 -6.32 -0.80 7.62
C VAL A 188 -6.47 0.69 7.85
N LEU A 189 -7.51 1.28 7.28
CA LEU A 189 -7.98 2.62 7.65
C LEU A 189 -9.22 2.51 8.53
N ALA A 190 -9.24 3.22 9.66
CA ALA A 190 -10.44 3.47 10.43
C ALA A 190 -10.75 4.97 10.50
N ASP A 191 -12.05 5.27 10.61
CA ASP A 191 -12.59 6.61 10.82
C ASP A 191 -13.37 6.61 12.14
N ASP A 192 -13.10 7.59 12.99
CA ASP A 192 -13.99 7.99 14.08
C ASP A 192 -14.35 9.47 13.93
N SER A 193 -15.65 9.76 13.86
CA SER A 193 -16.16 11.08 13.56
C SER A 193 -17.32 11.43 14.48
N GLY A 194 -17.46 12.72 14.81
CA GLY A 194 -18.55 13.19 15.64
C GLY A 194 -18.69 14.70 15.70
N LEU A 195 -19.73 15.15 16.38
CA LEU A 195 -20.02 16.55 16.64
C LEU A 195 -19.57 16.92 18.06
N LYS A 196 -18.79 17.98 18.18
CA LYS A 196 -18.42 18.61 19.45
C LYS A 196 -19.15 19.94 19.57
N VAL A 197 -19.88 20.17 20.65
CA VAL A 197 -20.57 21.44 20.91
C VAL A 197 -20.01 22.08 22.17
N ASP A 198 -19.54 23.32 22.06
CA ASP A 198 -18.76 23.97 23.12
C ASP A 198 -19.61 24.21 24.37
N ALA A 199 -20.86 24.65 24.20
CA ALA A 199 -21.80 24.84 25.30
C ALA A 199 -22.11 23.56 26.09
N LEU A 200 -21.89 22.39 25.47
CA LEU A 200 -22.09 21.08 26.10
C LEU A 200 -20.77 20.43 26.54
N GLY A 201 -19.68 21.20 26.61
CA GLY A 201 -18.36 20.70 26.99
C GLY A 201 -17.80 19.68 25.99
N GLY A 202 -18.15 19.79 24.70
CA GLY A 202 -17.71 18.88 23.65
C GLY A 202 -18.65 17.70 23.38
N LEU A 203 -19.76 17.55 24.12
CA LEU A 203 -20.81 16.59 23.78
C LEU A 203 -21.55 17.03 22.49
N PRO A 204 -22.08 16.09 21.67
CA PRO A 204 -22.13 14.64 21.87
C PRO A 204 -20.79 13.90 21.79
N GLY A 205 -19.74 14.45 21.17
CA GLY A 205 -18.41 13.85 21.11
C GLY A 205 -18.41 12.45 20.50
N VAL A 206 -17.66 11.52 21.10
CA VAL A 206 -17.61 10.09 20.70
C VAL A 206 -18.97 9.38 20.80
N TRP A 207 -19.94 9.96 21.52
CA TRP A 207 -21.30 9.43 21.60
C TRP A 207 -22.23 9.94 20.49
N SER A 208 -21.71 10.65 19.48
CA SER A 208 -22.52 11.29 18.44
C SER A 208 -23.57 10.38 17.80
N ALA A 209 -23.21 9.15 17.42
CA ALA A 209 -24.16 8.20 16.82
C ALA A 209 -25.21 7.68 17.81
N ARG A 210 -24.89 7.69 19.12
CA ARG A 210 -25.68 7.11 20.20
C ARG A 210 -26.11 8.14 21.25
N PHE A 211 -26.22 9.41 20.87
CA PHE A 211 -26.49 10.50 21.81
C PHE A 211 -27.84 10.34 22.49
N SER A 212 -28.82 9.80 21.76
CA SER A 212 -30.17 9.44 22.22
C SER A 212 -30.36 7.94 22.50
N ALA A 213 -29.30 7.24 22.89
CA ALA A 213 -29.37 5.85 23.36
C ALA A 213 -30.51 5.62 24.38
N PRO A 214 -31.11 4.41 24.43
CA PRO A 214 -30.64 3.15 23.84
C PRO A 214 -31.05 2.89 22.38
N ASN A 215 -32.05 3.62 21.85
CA ASN A 215 -32.57 3.40 20.50
C ASN A 215 -32.38 4.66 19.63
N PRO A 216 -31.12 5.03 19.31
CA PRO A 216 -30.81 6.27 18.63
C PRO A 216 -31.29 6.26 17.18
N THR A 217 -31.77 7.40 16.73
CA THR A 217 -31.94 7.74 15.30
C THR A 217 -31.41 9.15 15.11
N ASP A 218 -31.14 9.55 13.87
CA ASP A 218 -30.68 10.91 13.55
C ASP A 218 -31.69 11.95 14.07
N GLU A 219 -33.00 11.70 13.92
CA GLU A 219 -34.04 12.60 14.42
C GLU A 219 -34.05 12.70 15.95
N LYS A 220 -33.86 11.58 16.66
CA LYS A 220 -33.81 11.58 18.14
C LYS A 220 -32.53 12.23 18.67
N ASN A 221 -31.42 12.01 17.99
CA ASN A 221 -30.14 12.65 18.29
C ASN A 221 -30.25 14.17 18.10
N ASN A 222 -30.85 14.61 16.99
CA ASN A 222 -31.13 16.01 16.70
C ASN A 222 -32.10 16.64 17.72
N ALA A 223 -33.19 15.95 18.04
CA ALA A 223 -34.15 16.42 19.04
C ALA A 223 -33.51 16.57 20.43
N LYS A 224 -32.68 15.60 20.84
CA LYS A 224 -31.93 15.69 22.10
C LYS A 224 -30.95 16.86 22.07
N LEU A 225 -30.20 17.04 20.99
CA LEU A 225 -29.26 18.15 20.85
C LEU A 225 -29.95 19.51 20.99
N LEU A 226 -31.09 19.70 20.32
CA LEU A 226 -31.88 20.91 20.46
C LEU A 226 -32.42 21.11 21.88
N HIS A 227 -32.81 20.02 22.56
CA HIS A 227 -33.25 20.08 23.95
C HIS A 227 -32.14 20.54 24.90
N GLU A 228 -30.95 19.96 24.80
CA GLU A 228 -29.79 20.33 25.63
C GLU A 228 -29.38 21.80 25.41
N LEU A 229 -29.60 22.32 24.18
CA LEU A 229 -29.29 23.70 23.82
C LEU A 229 -30.50 24.65 23.93
N ALA A 230 -31.62 24.24 24.53
CA ALA A 230 -32.85 25.04 24.55
C ALA A 230 -32.69 26.39 25.26
N MET A 231 -31.73 26.51 26.20
CA MET A 231 -31.45 27.74 26.95
C MET A 231 -30.27 28.54 26.36
N VAL A 232 -29.70 28.11 25.24
CA VAL A 232 -28.59 28.78 24.57
C VAL A 232 -29.13 29.55 23.37
N PHE A 233 -29.52 30.80 23.59
CA PHE A 233 -30.23 31.60 22.58
C PHE A 233 -29.31 32.26 21.55
N GLU A 234 -28.19 32.83 21.99
CA GLU A 234 -27.26 33.54 21.12
C GLU A 234 -26.47 32.56 20.26
N LYS A 235 -26.35 32.85 18.96
CA LYS A 235 -25.68 31.99 17.97
C LYS A 235 -24.23 31.73 18.37
N GLU A 236 -23.53 32.75 18.85
CA GLU A 236 -22.11 32.72 19.21
C GLU A 236 -21.83 31.73 20.35
N ASN A 237 -22.83 31.47 21.21
CA ASN A 237 -22.74 30.49 22.29
C ASN A 237 -23.12 29.07 21.84
N ARG A 238 -23.52 28.87 20.58
CA ARG A 238 -23.86 27.57 19.99
C ARG A 238 -22.75 27.06 19.07
N SER A 239 -21.52 27.52 19.27
CA SER A 239 -20.36 27.07 18.50
C SER A 239 -20.19 25.56 18.61
N ALA A 240 -19.89 24.95 17.47
CA ALA A 240 -19.70 23.54 17.34
C ALA A 240 -18.73 23.22 16.21
N GLN A 241 -18.20 22.01 16.22
CA GLN A 241 -17.39 21.51 15.14
C GLN A 241 -17.68 20.03 14.91
N PHE A 242 -17.80 19.67 13.64
CA PHE A 242 -17.60 18.29 13.28
C PHE A 242 -16.12 17.96 13.30
N HIS A 243 -15.79 16.77 13.75
CA HIS A 243 -14.43 16.27 13.83
C HIS A 243 -14.35 14.90 13.15
N SER A 244 -13.25 14.66 12.43
CA SER A 244 -12.88 13.35 11.88
C SER A 244 -11.46 13.05 12.31
N THR A 245 -11.24 11.86 12.88
CA THR A 245 -9.93 11.26 13.01
C THR A 245 -9.85 10.06 12.07
N LEU A 246 -8.86 10.05 11.19
CA LEU A 246 -8.52 8.91 10.34
C LEU A 246 -7.22 8.31 10.84
N VAL A 247 -7.24 6.98 11.01
CA VAL A 247 -6.05 6.22 11.41
C VAL A 247 -5.76 5.18 10.36
N VAL A 248 -4.53 5.17 9.84
CA VAL A 248 -4.01 4.07 9.02
C VAL A 248 -3.03 3.26 9.86
N ALA A 249 -3.38 2.01 10.10
CA ALA A 249 -2.54 1.04 10.80
C ALA A 249 -2.03 -0.03 9.84
N ALA A 250 -0.85 -0.57 10.12
CA ALA A 250 -0.33 -1.72 9.42
C ALA A 250 0.55 -2.56 10.37
N PRO A 251 0.67 -3.89 10.16
CA PRO A 251 1.39 -4.75 11.08
C PRO A 251 2.84 -4.32 11.28
N GLY A 252 3.25 -4.15 12.54
CA GLY A 252 4.63 -3.81 12.90
C GLY A 252 5.02 -2.35 12.62
N LYS A 253 4.07 -1.47 12.33
CA LYS A 253 4.30 -0.07 12.00
C LYS A 253 3.49 0.87 12.90
N GLU A 254 4.09 2.00 13.28
CA GLU A 254 3.37 3.05 14.01
C GLU A 254 2.25 3.62 13.14
N SER A 255 1.03 3.67 13.68
CA SER A 255 -0.15 4.12 12.93
C SER A 255 -0.03 5.59 12.52
N LEU A 256 -0.40 5.90 11.28
CA LEU A 256 -0.58 7.27 10.81
C LEU A 256 -1.92 7.79 11.33
N VAL A 257 -1.89 8.95 11.98
CA VAL A 257 -3.10 9.63 12.46
C VAL A 257 -3.19 10.98 11.82
N VAL A 258 -4.35 11.28 11.23
CA VAL A 258 -4.69 12.62 10.76
C VAL A 258 -6.06 13.00 11.26
N GLU A 259 -6.22 14.28 11.59
CA GLU A 259 -7.47 14.82 12.09
C GLU A 259 -7.83 16.13 11.40
N ALA A 260 -9.12 16.39 11.30
CA ALA A 260 -9.61 17.69 10.86
C ALA A 260 -10.93 18.05 11.54
N ASP A 261 -11.05 19.34 11.84
CA ASP A 261 -12.26 19.95 12.35
C ASP A 261 -12.93 20.79 11.26
N TRP A 262 -14.25 20.82 11.29
CA TRP A 262 -15.09 21.68 10.48
C TRP A 262 -15.90 22.58 11.40
N PRO A 263 -15.50 23.84 11.60
CA PRO A 263 -16.13 24.74 12.55
C PRO A 263 -17.47 25.27 12.03
N GLY A 264 -18.38 25.57 12.95
CA GLY A 264 -19.71 26.05 12.65
C GLY A 264 -20.52 26.31 13.91
N TYR A 265 -21.84 26.31 13.74
CA TYR A 265 -22.79 26.61 14.81
C TYR A 265 -23.99 25.66 14.75
N ILE A 266 -24.62 25.40 15.89
CA ILE A 266 -25.86 24.62 15.92
C ILE A 266 -27.05 25.56 15.70
N ALA A 267 -27.86 25.26 14.68
CA ALA A 267 -29.11 25.94 14.41
C ALA A 267 -30.17 25.68 15.50
N THR A 268 -31.24 26.46 15.47
CA THR A 268 -32.43 26.26 16.32
C THR A 268 -33.48 25.36 15.66
N GLU A 269 -33.41 25.21 14.33
CA GLU A 269 -34.34 24.43 13.51
C GLU A 269 -33.58 23.68 12.43
N ALA A 270 -34.07 22.50 12.04
CA ALA A 270 -33.46 21.72 10.96
C ALA A 270 -33.80 22.28 9.58
N ARG A 271 -32.82 22.31 8.67
CA ARG A 271 -33.00 22.68 7.25
C ARG A 271 -32.12 21.82 6.34
N GLY A 272 -32.57 21.66 5.09
CA GLY A 272 -31.88 20.89 4.06
C GLY A 272 -32.35 19.44 3.98
N ASP A 273 -32.18 18.85 2.79
CA ASP A 273 -32.63 17.50 2.45
C ASP A 273 -31.48 16.52 2.17
N PHE A 274 -30.24 17.02 2.13
CA PHE A 274 -29.04 16.22 1.92
C PHE A 274 -28.37 15.82 3.25
N GLY A 275 -27.41 14.90 3.18
CA GLY A 275 -26.62 14.52 4.34
C GLY A 275 -27.34 13.57 5.31
N PHE A 276 -26.83 13.50 6.54
CA PHE A 276 -27.30 12.61 7.60
C PHE A 276 -26.90 13.14 9.00
N GLY A 277 -27.36 12.48 10.06
CA GLY A 277 -27.00 12.83 11.43
C GLY A 277 -27.37 14.27 11.79
N TYR A 278 -26.38 15.04 12.22
CA TYR A 278 -26.56 16.43 12.65
C TYR A 278 -26.44 17.46 11.52
N ASP A 279 -26.25 17.02 10.26
CA ASP A 279 -26.12 17.94 9.12
C ASP A 279 -27.28 18.95 9.00
N PRO A 280 -28.56 18.59 9.25
CA PRO A 280 -29.65 19.54 9.19
C PRO A 280 -29.61 20.61 10.28
N LEU A 281 -28.83 20.42 11.34
CA LEU A 281 -28.68 21.39 12.43
C LEU A 281 -27.33 22.10 12.41
N PHE A 282 -26.39 21.69 11.58
CA PHE A 282 -25.03 22.23 11.57
C PHE A 282 -24.89 23.34 10.53
N ILE A 283 -24.74 24.58 11.00
CA ILE A 283 -24.46 25.76 10.17
C ILE A 283 -22.95 25.81 9.89
N VAL A 284 -22.58 25.95 8.63
CA VAL A 284 -21.19 25.86 8.17
C VAL A 284 -20.45 27.18 8.37
N GLY A 285 -19.43 27.21 9.23
CA GLY A 285 -18.61 28.39 9.51
C GLY A 285 -19.47 29.64 9.78
N GLU A 286 -19.09 30.76 9.16
CA GLU A 286 -19.85 32.02 9.22
C GLU A 286 -20.96 32.14 8.16
N THR A 287 -21.26 31.05 7.45
CA THR A 287 -22.37 31.06 6.49
C THR A 287 -23.71 30.94 7.20
N GLU A 288 -24.81 31.12 6.47
CA GLU A 288 -26.16 30.82 6.95
C GLU A 288 -26.68 29.48 6.41
N LYS A 289 -25.81 28.70 5.75
CA LYS A 289 -26.18 27.42 5.15
C LYS A 289 -25.96 26.28 6.15
N HIS A 290 -26.92 25.38 6.18
CA HIS A 290 -26.82 24.13 6.88
C HIS A 290 -25.99 23.14 6.04
N ALA A 291 -25.28 22.22 6.69
CA ALA A 291 -24.53 21.18 5.97
C ALA A 291 -25.46 20.32 5.09
N ALA A 292 -26.70 20.11 5.50
CA ALA A 292 -27.72 19.40 4.73
C ALA A 292 -28.28 20.18 3.52
N GLU A 293 -27.94 21.47 3.38
CA GLU A 293 -28.26 22.27 2.18
C GLU A 293 -27.13 22.25 1.15
N LEU A 294 -25.96 21.71 1.52
CA LEU A 294 -24.85 21.52 0.59
C LEU A 294 -25.08 20.26 -0.22
N SER A 295 -24.78 20.33 -1.51
CA SER A 295 -24.70 19.11 -2.32
C SER A 295 -23.60 18.18 -1.77
N PRO A 296 -23.70 16.86 -2.01
CA PRO A 296 -22.65 15.92 -1.61
C PRO A 296 -21.25 16.33 -2.11
N GLU A 297 -21.16 16.83 -3.34
CA GLU A 297 -19.89 17.29 -3.93
C GLU A 297 -19.30 18.53 -3.22
N GLU A 298 -20.14 19.49 -2.83
CA GLU A 298 -19.70 20.67 -2.08
C GLU A 298 -19.27 20.29 -0.67
N LYS A 299 -20.07 19.47 0.01
CA LYS A 299 -19.77 18.99 1.37
C LYS A 299 -18.45 18.23 1.42
N ASN A 300 -18.20 17.35 0.47
CA ASN A 300 -16.98 16.54 0.43
C ASN A 300 -15.69 17.37 0.27
N LYS A 301 -15.78 18.61 -0.25
CA LYS A 301 -14.61 19.49 -0.40
C LYS A 301 -14.21 20.24 0.87
N ILE A 302 -15.17 20.49 1.77
CA ILE A 302 -14.98 21.40 2.90
C ILE A 302 -15.26 20.78 4.27
N SER A 303 -15.87 19.58 4.30
CA SER A 303 -16.20 18.91 5.55
C SER A 303 -14.98 18.37 6.27
N HIS A 304 -15.13 18.14 7.58
CA HIS A 304 -14.15 17.49 8.45
C HIS A 304 -13.54 16.24 7.82
N ARG A 305 -14.36 15.34 7.25
CA ARG A 305 -13.85 14.13 6.59
C ARG A 305 -13.08 14.46 5.31
N GLY A 306 -13.60 15.32 4.45
CA GLY A 306 -12.91 15.74 3.23
C GLY A 306 -11.53 16.34 3.51
N LEU A 307 -11.44 17.19 4.54
CA LEU A 307 -10.21 17.80 5.02
C LEU A 307 -9.25 16.75 5.64
N ALA A 308 -9.76 15.82 6.44
CA ALA A 308 -8.95 14.75 7.02
C ALA A 308 -8.38 13.82 5.93
N ILE A 309 -9.15 13.53 4.88
CA ILE A 309 -8.69 12.74 3.73
C ILE A 309 -7.61 13.50 2.95
N GLN A 310 -7.76 14.80 2.73
CA GLN A 310 -6.71 15.59 2.06
C GLN A 310 -5.40 15.53 2.84
N LYS A 311 -5.44 15.76 4.16
CA LYS A 311 -4.26 15.59 5.03
C LYS A 311 -3.69 14.17 4.96
N LEU A 312 -4.56 13.15 4.94
CA LEU A 312 -4.12 11.77 4.80
C LEU A 312 -3.33 11.58 3.51
N LEU A 313 -3.83 12.07 2.37
CA LEU A 313 -3.16 11.92 1.07
C LEU A 313 -1.80 12.64 1.01
N GLU A 314 -1.63 13.72 1.78
CA GLU A 314 -0.35 14.43 1.89
C GLU A 314 0.68 13.64 2.71
N GLU A 315 0.26 13.07 3.84
CA GLU A 315 1.15 12.36 4.79
C GLU A 315 1.39 10.89 4.38
N PHE A 316 0.43 10.25 3.70
CA PHE A 316 0.44 8.83 3.39
C PHE A 316 1.67 8.36 2.59
N PRO A 317 2.16 9.08 1.55
CA PRO A 317 3.34 8.67 0.80
C PRO A 317 4.62 8.66 1.63
N GLU A 318 4.76 9.57 2.60
CA GLU A 318 5.91 9.60 3.50
C GLU A 318 5.80 8.50 4.55
N TRP A 319 4.63 8.37 5.17
CA TRP A 319 4.36 7.28 6.10
C TRP A 319 4.67 5.94 5.45
N GLN A 320 4.24 5.70 4.20
CA GLN A 320 4.49 4.47 3.47
C GLN A 320 5.98 4.17 3.26
N LYS A 321 6.84 5.18 3.09
CA LYS A 321 8.30 5.02 2.87
C LYS A 321 9.09 4.79 4.15
N ASN A 322 8.62 5.33 5.28
CA ASN A 322 9.32 5.29 6.56
C ASN A 322 9.13 3.97 7.31
N ALA A 323 9.27 2.85 6.61
CA ALA A 323 9.24 1.50 7.17
C ALA A 323 10.62 0.84 7.09
#